data_AF-A0A0Q7DDR7-F1
#
_entry.id   AF-A0A0Q7DDR7-F1
#
_cell.length_a   1.000
_cell.length_b   1.000
_cell.length_c   1.000
_cell.angle_alpha   90.00
_cell.angle_beta   90.00
_cell.angle_gamma   90.00
#
_symmetry.space_group_name_H-M   'P 1'
#
loop_
_entity.id
_entity.type
_entity.pdbx_description
1 polymer ?
#
loop_
_entity_poly.entity_id
_entity_poly.type
_entity_poly.pdbx_seq_one_letter_code
_entity_poly.pdbx_strand_id
1 'polypeptide(L)'
;MRGPDEKAPGAVAADRALEIERTPIVGDSTDVDKKFATLAAHLALKGFALHRLTCGGYLIARWDRTAYAPDLRGVSAFLDRTEGR
;
A
#
# COMPACT_ATOMS: atom_id res chain seq x y z
N MET A 1 27.96 32.17 -39.88
CA MET A 1 26.92 33.06 -39.31
C MET A 1 25.60 32.78 -40.01
N ARG A 2 24.50 32.54 -39.25
CA ARG A 2 23.06 32.41 -39.64
C ARG A 2 22.76 31.42 -40.78
N GLY A 3 22.12 30.25 -40.63
CA GLY A 3 21.06 29.78 -39.72
C GLY A 3 19.84 29.41 -40.60
N PRO A 4 19.37 28.15 -40.68
CA PRO A 4 18.13 27.85 -41.37
C PRO A 4 16.94 27.85 -40.41
N ASP A 5 15.92 28.55 -40.87
CA ASP A 5 14.53 28.63 -40.45
C ASP A 5 13.94 27.27 -40.00
N GLU A 6 13.49 27.20 -38.75
CA GLU A 6 12.74 26.05 -38.23
C GLU A 6 11.36 26.54 -37.78
N LYS A 7 10.32 26.10 -38.50
CA LYS A 7 8.93 26.38 -38.14
C LYS A 7 8.07 25.11 -38.03
N ALA A 8 7.66 24.87 -36.78
CA ALA A 8 6.40 24.27 -36.29
C ALA A 8 6.20 22.74 -36.44
N PRO A 9 5.23 22.13 -35.72
CA PRO A 9 4.71 22.38 -34.37
C PRO A 9 4.62 21.08 -33.51
N GLY A 10 4.41 21.26 -32.20
CA GLY A 10 3.64 20.38 -31.29
C GLY A 10 3.78 18.85 -31.40
N ALA A 11 4.33 18.23 -30.36
CA ALA A 11 4.03 16.83 -30.07
C ALA A 11 4.16 16.53 -28.57
N VAL A 12 2.97 16.33 -27.99
CA VAL A 12 2.60 15.40 -26.92
C VAL A 12 3.23 15.56 -25.53
N ALA A 13 2.36 15.99 -24.61
CA ALA A 13 2.48 15.73 -23.19
C ALA A 13 2.86 14.26 -22.96
N ALA A 14 3.90 14.05 -22.15
CA ALA A 14 4.29 12.74 -21.69
C ALA A 14 3.11 12.09 -20.97
N ASP A 15 2.43 11.19 -21.67
CA ASP A 15 1.52 10.22 -21.10
C ASP A 15 2.37 9.32 -20.20
N ARG A 16 2.55 9.74 -18.95
CA ARG A 16 3.13 8.93 -17.90
C ARG A 16 2.06 7.92 -17.53
N ALA A 17 1.90 6.92 -18.39
CA ALA A 17 1.21 5.69 -18.08
C ALA A 17 1.79 5.19 -16.77
N LEU A 18 1.04 5.39 -15.68
CA LEU A 18 1.23 4.58 -14.50
C LEU A 18 0.92 3.16 -14.98
N GLU A 19 1.96 2.40 -15.27
CA GLU A 19 1.89 0.96 -15.32
C GLU A 19 1.42 0.52 -13.94
N ILE A 20 0.10 0.43 -13.79
CA ILE A 20 -0.50 -0.28 -12.69
C ILE A 20 -0.15 -1.73 -12.98
N GLU A 21 1.00 -2.18 -12.48
CA GLU A 21 1.35 -3.59 -12.38
C GLU A 21 0.19 -4.26 -11.65
N ARG A 22 -0.71 -4.85 -12.44
CA ARG A 22 -1.82 -5.66 -11.94
C ARG A 22 -1.20 -6.95 -11.41
N THR A 23 -0.74 -6.90 -10.17
CA THR A 23 -0.32 -8.10 -9.44
C THR A 23 -1.46 -9.12 -9.52
N PRO A 24 -1.17 -10.37 -9.93
CA PRO A 24 -2.19 -11.39 -10.08
C PRO A 24 -2.85 -11.62 -8.72
N ILE A 25 -4.18 -11.48 -8.68
CA ILE A 25 -4.96 -11.76 -7.47
C ILE A 25 -5.02 -13.28 -7.35
N VAL A 26 -4.04 -13.86 -6.67
CA VAL A 26 -3.96 -15.32 -6.43
C VAL A 26 -5.10 -15.71 -5.49
N GLY A 27 -6.13 -16.34 -6.06
CA GLY A 27 -7.33 -16.77 -5.36
C GLY A 27 -7.21 -18.18 -4.79
N ASP A 28 -6.27 -18.41 -3.87
CA ASP A 28 -6.27 -19.59 -2.99
C ASP A 28 -5.89 -19.22 -1.54
N SER A 29 -6.20 -17.98 -1.15
CA SER A 29 -5.92 -17.48 0.19
C SER A 29 -6.91 -18.07 1.19
N THR A 30 -6.39 -18.86 2.14
CA THR A 30 -7.10 -19.28 3.35
C THR A 30 -7.82 -18.08 4.02
N ASP A 31 -8.93 -18.31 4.73
CA ASP A 31 -9.73 -17.23 5.37
C ASP A 31 -8.88 -16.24 6.21
N VAL A 32 -7.83 -16.75 6.84
CA VAL A 32 -6.86 -15.96 7.63
C VAL A 32 -6.07 -14.98 6.75
N ASP A 33 -5.69 -15.40 5.56
CA ASP A 33 -4.88 -14.62 4.63
C ASP A 33 -5.70 -13.49 3.99
N LYS A 34 -6.99 -13.72 3.71
CA LYS A 34 -7.94 -12.67 3.31
C LYS A 34 -8.09 -11.62 4.39
N LYS A 35 -8.31 -12.02 5.64
CA LYS A 35 -8.42 -11.10 6.78
C LYS A 35 -7.15 -10.28 6.98
N PHE A 36 -5.99 -10.90 6.86
CA PHE A 36 -4.71 -10.19 6.91
C PHE A 36 -4.61 -9.15 5.79
N ALA A 37 -4.88 -9.53 4.55
CA ALA A 37 -4.81 -8.62 3.40
C ALA A 37 -5.77 -7.42 3.55
N THR A 38 -7.01 -7.66 3.99
CA THR A 38 -7.97 -6.58 4.29
C THR A 38 -7.42 -5.64 5.37
N LEU A 39 -6.98 -6.17 6.51
CA LEU A 39 -6.45 -5.33 7.60
C LEU A 39 -5.19 -4.57 7.18
N ALA A 40 -4.30 -5.19 6.41
CA ALA A 40 -3.12 -4.54 5.85
C ALA A 40 -3.50 -3.38 4.93
N ALA A 41 -4.50 -3.55 4.07
CA ALA A 41 -5.00 -2.49 3.18
C ALA A 41 -5.56 -1.30 3.97
N HIS A 42 -6.41 -1.56 4.99
CA HIS A 42 -6.95 -0.50 5.83
C HIS A 42 -5.86 0.25 6.62
N LEU A 43 -4.86 -0.48 7.14
CA LEU A 43 -3.71 0.13 7.81
C LEU A 43 -2.87 0.96 6.84
N ALA A 44 -2.67 0.49 5.62
CA ALA A 44 -1.91 1.21 4.58
C ALA A 44 -2.60 2.54 4.20
N LEU A 45 -3.93 2.57 4.12
CA LEU A 45 -4.69 3.82 3.92
C LEU A 45 -4.45 4.86 5.03
N LYS A 46 -4.05 4.42 6.23
CA LYS A 46 -3.69 5.27 7.38
C LYS A 46 -2.18 5.48 7.53
N GLY A 47 -1.38 4.99 6.59
CA GLY A 47 0.08 5.08 6.61
C GLY A 47 0.79 4.09 7.54
N PHE A 48 0.11 3.03 7.97
CA PHE A 48 0.70 1.93 8.74
C PHE A 48 1.02 0.75 7.83
N ALA A 49 2.17 0.12 8.05
CA ALA A 49 2.54 -1.18 7.50
C ALA A 49 2.19 -2.29 8.49
N LEU A 50 1.70 -3.42 7.97
CA LEU A 50 1.41 -4.63 8.76
C LEU A 50 2.36 -5.74 8.35
N HIS A 51 3.09 -6.29 9.32
CA HIS A 51 4.04 -7.38 9.11
C HIS A 51 3.68 -8.58 9.96
N ARG A 52 3.87 -9.78 9.40
CA ARG A 52 3.75 -11.04 10.15
C ARG A 52 5.11 -11.41 10.73
N LEU A 53 5.16 -11.67 12.04
CA LEU A 53 6.42 -11.98 12.71
C LEU A 53 6.69 -13.50 12.72
N THR A 54 7.94 -13.89 12.55
CA THR A 54 8.38 -15.30 12.57
C THR A 54 8.26 -15.93 13.96
N CYS A 55 8.36 -15.14 15.02
CA CYS A 55 8.12 -15.55 16.41
C CYS A 55 6.64 -15.62 16.78
N GLY A 56 5.73 -15.34 15.83
CA GLY A 56 4.29 -15.29 16.06
C GLY A 56 3.76 -13.87 16.28
N GLY A 57 2.50 -13.67 15.90
CA GLY A 57 1.84 -12.38 15.94
C GLY A 57 2.16 -11.46 14.76
N TYR A 58 1.79 -10.20 14.95
CA TYR A 58 1.77 -9.17 13.93
C TYR A 58 2.37 -7.88 14.47
N LEU A 59 3.17 -7.21 13.64
CA LEU A 59 3.74 -5.91 13.92
C LEU A 59 3.05 -4.87 13.04
N ILE A 60 2.50 -3.84 13.67
CA ILE A 60 1.94 -2.67 13.01
C ILE A 60 2.96 -1.55 13.17
N ALA A 61 3.43 -0.98 12.06
CA ALA A 61 4.50 -0.01 12.05
C ALA A 61 4.16 1.22 11.22
N ARG A 62 4.47 2.39 11.75
CA ARG A 62 4.49 3.69 11.07
C ARG A 62 5.74 4.43 11.53
N TRP A 63 6.19 5.40 10.75
CA TRP A 63 7.43 6.13 11.02
C TRP A 63 7.55 6.69 12.45
N ASP A 64 6.45 7.07 13.10
CA ASP A 64 6.43 7.56 14.49
C ASP A 64 5.96 6.54 15.53
N ARG A 65 5.43 5.38 15.11
CA ARG A 65 4.70 4.49 16.02
C ARG A 65 4.78 3.03 15.61
N THR A 66 5.04 2.17 16.58
CA THR A 66 4.97 0.71 16.41
C THR A 66 4.04 0.09 17.46
N ALA A 67 3.36 -0.99 17.10
CA ALA A 67 2.50 -1.75 17.99
C ALA A 67 2.56 -3.24 17.64
N TYR A 68 2.63 -4.08 18.66
CA TYR A 68 2.55 -5.53 18.53
C TYR A 68 1.14 -6.02 18.83
N ALA A 69 0.67 -6.99 18.05
CA ALA A 69 -0.58 -7.71 18.27
C ALA A 69 -0.34 -9.23 18.16
N PRO A 70 -0.78 -10.05 19.13
CA PRO A 70 -0.57 -11.49 19.08
C PRO A 70 -1.42 -12.18 18.00
N ASP A 71 -2.53 -11.56 17.58
CA ASP A 71 -3.48 -12.11 16.61
C ASP A 71 -4.19 -11.03 15.78
N LEU A 72 -4.89 -11.43 14.72
CA LEU A 72 -5.61 -10.52 13.82
C LEU A 72 -6.74 -9.76 14.50
N ARG A 73 -7.31 -10.26 15.62
CA ARG A 73 -8.33 -9.50 16.36
C ARG A 73 -7.69 -8.31 17.05
N GLY A 74 -6.48 -8.47 17.60
CA GLY A 74 -5.68 -7.37 18.14
C GLY A 74 -5.34 -6.31 17.08
N VAL A 75 -5.04 -6.73 15.85
CA VAL A 75 -4.82 -5.82 14.72
C VAL A 75 -6.10 -5.05 14.37
N SER A 76 -7.24 -5.73 14.30
CA SER A 76 -8.54 -5.09 14.05
C SER A 76 -8.90 -4.08 15.14
N ALA A 77 -8.65 -4.40 16.41
CA ALA A 77 -8.90 -3.49 17.53
C ALA A 77 -7.92 -2.30 17.56
N PHE A 78 -6.72 -2.46 17.00
CA PHE A 78 -5.82 -1.32 16.77
C PHE A 78 -6.37 -0.40 15.68
N LEU A 79 -6.84 -0.98 14.57
CA LEU A 79 -7.41 -0.23 13.45
C LEU A 79 -8.61 0.61 13.90
N ASP A 80 -9.57 0.01 14.60
CA ASP A 80 -10.77 0.69 15.12
C ASP A 80 -10.42 1.91 16.00
N ARG A 81 -9.45 1.75 16.91
CA ARG A 81 -8.95 2.86 17.75
C ARG A 81 -8.27 3.98 16.96
N THR A 82 -7.77 3.69 15.76
CA THR A 82 -7.19 4.70 14.85
C THR A 82 -8.21 5.26 13.85
N GLU A 83 -9.45 4.76 13.82
CA GLU A 83 -10.56 5.33 13.02
C GLU A 83 -11.35 6.39 13.79
N GLY A 84 -11.42 6.31 15.11
CA GLY A 84 -12.19 7.25 15.95
C GLY A 84 -11.52 8.58 16.32
N ARG A 85 -10.53 9.08 15.56
CA ARG A 85 -9.83 10.36 15.85
C ARG A 85 -9.64 11.18 14.59
#